data_AF-A0AAW4WWB4-F1
#
_entry.id   AF-A0AAW4WWB4-F1
#
_cell.length_a   1.000
_cell.length_b   1.000
_cell.length_c   1.000
_cell.angle_alpha   90.00
_cell.angle_beta   90.00
_cell.angle_gamma   90.00
#
_symmetry.space_group_name_H-M   'P 1'
#
loop_
_entity.id
_entity.type
_entity.pdbx_description
1 polymer ?
#
loop_
_entity_poly.entity_id
_entity_poly.type
_entity_poly.pdbx_seq_one_letter_code
_entity_poly.pdbx_strand_id
1 'polypeptide(L)' 'GKLVEIRRILEEDLGPAAADIELVSAGSLHLPDPVETGVTFQENALLKARDVASRTGLPAIADDSGLIVDVMGNAPGI' A
#
# COMPACT_ATOMS: atom_id res chain seq x y z
N GLY A 1 -6.81 -10.35 1.26
CA GLY A 1 -6.21 -9.47 2.28
C GLY A 1 -4.84 -9.08 1.77
N LYS A 2 -4.47 -7.79 1.79
CA LYS A 2 -3.41 -7.24 0.90
C LYS A 2 -2.09 -8.02 0.89
N LEU A 3 -1.57 -8.45 2.05
CA LEU A 3 -0.33 -9.23 2.10
C LEU A 3 -0.40 -10.57 1.36
N VAL A 4 -1.54 -11.25 1.42
CA VAL A 4 -1.76 -12.53 0.72
C VAL A 4 -1.78 -12.32 -0.79
N GLU A 5 -2.39 -11.23 -1.26
CA GLU A 5 -2.44 -10.88 -2.68
C GLU A 5 -1.05 -10.50 -3.21
N ILE A 6 -0.30 -9.66 -2.48
CA ILE A 6 1.06 -9.29 -2.87
C ILE A 6 1.99 -10.51 -2.89
N ARG A 7 1.89 -11.39 -1.88
CA ARG A 7 2.66 -12.64 -1.85
C ARG A 7 2.39 -13.49 -3.09
N ARG A 8 1.11 -13.67 -3.44
CA ARG A 8 0.71 -14.43 -4.62
C ARG A 8 1.26 -13.83 -5.91
N ILE A 9 1.19 -12.50 -6.09
CA ILE A 9 1.75 -11.82 -7.27
C ILE A 9 3.26 -12.08 -7.37
N LEU A 10 4.00 -11.93 -6.26
CA LEU A 10 5.44 -12.18 -6.25
C LEU A 10 5.78 -13.64 -6.58
N GLU A 11 5.00 -14.60 -6.06
CA GLU A 11 5.17 -16.02 -6.36
C GLU A 11 4.87 -16.34 -7.84
N GLU A 12 3.86 -15.71 -8.44
CA GLU A 12 3.51 -15.86 -9.86
C GLU A 12 4.60 -15.27 -10.77
N ASP A 13 5.15 -14.09 -10.44
CA ASP A 13 6.11 -13.38 -11.29
C ASP A 13 7.57 -13.81 -11.09
N LEU A 14 7.97 -14.13 -9.84
CA LEU A 14 9.36 -14.43 -9.47
C LEU A 14 9.61 -15.91 -9.21
N GLY A 15 8.56 -16.73 -9.11
CA GLY A 15 8.68 -18.16 -8.85
C GLY A 15 9.45 -18.45 -7.55
N PRO A 16 10.45 -19.35 -7.56
CA PRO A 16 11.23 -19.69 -6.35
C PRO A 16 11.93 -18.50 -5.70
N ALA A 17 12.29 -17.46 -6.45
CA ALA A 17 12.96 -16.28 -5.90
C ALA A 17 12.04 -15.42 -5.01
N ALA A 18 10.72 -15.60 -5.07
CA ALA A 18 9.79 -14.94 -4.15
C ALA A 18 10.03 -15.33 -2.69
N ALA A 19 10.64 -16.49 -2.43
CA ALA A 19 11.00 -16.93 -1.08
C ALA A 19 12.09 -16.05 -0.43
N ASP A 20 12.87 -15.32 -1.23
CA ASP A 20 13.91 -14.40 -0.75
C ASP A 20 13.32 -13.04 -0.30
N ILE A 21 12.01 -12.82 -0.50
CA ILE A 21 11.32 -11.58 -0.13
C ILE A 21 10.44 -11.82 1.10
N GLU A 22 10.81 -11.19 2.20
CA GLU A 22 9.98 -11.13 3.40
C GLU A 22 8.99 -9.97 3.31
N LEU A 23 7.69 -10.28 3.41
CA LEU A 23 6.63 -9.28 3.45
C LEU A 23 6.18 -9.06 4.89
N VAL A 24 6.30 -7.82 5.35
CA VAL A 24 5.86 -7.37 6.68
C VAL A 24 4.81 -6.28 6.54
N SER A 25 3.85 -6.24 7.46
CA SER A 25 2.86 -5.15 7.50
C SER A 25 3.34 -4.00 8.38
N ALA A 26 2.93 -2.77 8.07
CA ALA A 26 3.17 -1.62 8.94
C ALA A 26 2.57 -1.84 10.35
N GLY A 27 1.40 -2.50 10.44
CA GLY A 27 0.77 -2.86 11.71
C GLY A 27 1.62 -3.80 12.56
N SER A 28 2.26 -4.82 11.97
CA SER A 28 3.19 -5.69 12.70
C SER A 28 4.44 -4.97 13.22
N LEU A 29 4.81 -3.84 12.60
CA LEU A 29 5.91 -2.98 13.03
C LEU A 29 5.47 -1.94 14.07
N HIS A 30 4.20 -1.93 14.48
CA HIS A 30 3.61 -0.96 15.42
C HIS A 30 3.85 0.50 15.00
N LEU A 31 3.90 0.75 13.69
CA LEU A 31 4.01 2.10 13.16
C LEU A 31 2.68 2.84 13.35
N PRO A 32 2.70 4.15 13.61
CA PRO A 32 1.50 4.96 13.57
C PRO A 32 0.92 4.99 12.16
N ASP A 33 -0.38 5.28 12.06
CA ASP A 33 -1.00 5.45 10.75
C ASP A 33 -0.38 6.66 10.02
N PRO A 34 -0.06 6.51 8.72
CA PRO A 34 0.46 7.60 7.91
C PRO A 34 -0.60 8.68 7.72
N VAL A 35 -0.14 9.93 7.61
CA VAL A 35 -1.03 11.07 7.34
C VAL A 35 -1.39 11.11 5.86
N GLU A 36 -2.69 11.10 5.56
CA GLU A 36 -3.24 11.14 4.20
C GLU A 36 -3.74 12.55 3.89
N THR A 37 -2.96 13.31 3.12
CA THR A 37 -3.27 14.70 2.72
C THR A 37 -3.34 14.89 1.21
N GLY A 38 -3.19 13.82 0.43
CA GLY A 38 -3.35 13.84 -1.02
C GLY A 38 -4.80 14.02 -1.41
N VAL A 39 -5.01 14.57 -2.60
CA VAL A 39 -6.34 14.77 -3.21
C VAL A 39 -6.61 13.77 -4.34
N THR A 40 -5.74 12.76 -4.44
CA THR A 40 -5.86 11.63 -5.35
C THR A 40 -5.39 10.36 -4.65
N PHE A 41 -5.92 9.21 -5.07
CA PHE A 41 -5.47 7.90 -4.59
C PHE A 41 -3.97 7.69 -4.78
N GLN A 42 -3.41 8.14 -5.92
CA GLN A 42 -2.00 7.99 -6.21
C GLN A 42 -1.12 8.77 -5.21
N GLU A 43 -1.51 9.99 -4.85
CA GLU A 43 -0.77 10.80 -3.87
C GLU A 43 -0.81 10.16 -2.49
N ASN A 44 -1.97 9.69 -2.05
CA ASN A 44 -2.11 9.02 -0.76
C ASN A 44 -1.35 7.70 -0.71
N ALA A 45 -1.40 6.88 -1.76
CA ALA A 45 -0.58 5.67 -1.85
C ALA A 45 0.92 6.01 -1.75
N LEU A 46 1.38 7.05 -2.44
CA LEU A 46 2.77 7.49 -2.39
C LEU A 46 3.17 8.02 -1.00
N LEU A 47 2.32 8.79 -0.33
CA LEU A 47 2.53 9.28 1.03
C LEU A 47 2.68 8.11 2.02
N LYS A 48 1.78 7.13 1.96
CA LYS A 48 1.81 5.91 2.78
C LYS A 48 3.13 5.15 2.60
N ALA A 49 3.52 4.90 1.35
CA ALA A 49 4.76 4.19 1.04
C ALA A 49 6.00 4.94 1.55
N ARG A 50 6.06 6.26 1.31
CA ARG A 50 7.20 7.09 1.75
C ARG A 50 7.30 7.19 3.27
N ASP A 51 6.18 7.33 3.98
CA ASP A 51 6.18 7.39 5.44
C ASP A 51 6.75 6.09 6.03
N VAL A 52 6.25 4.93 5.60
CA VAL A 52 6.76 3.61 6.05
C VAL A 52 8.23 3.43 5.68
N ALA A 53 8.63 3.78 4.45
CA ALA A 53 10.03 3.69 4.03
C ALA A 53 10.94 4.59 4.87
N SER A 54 10.51 5.82 5.19
CA SER A 54 11.28 6.76 5.99
C SER A 54 11.48 6.30 7.44
N ARG A 55 10.47 5.64 8.03
CA ARG A 55 10.52 5.14 9.41
C ARG A 55 11.33 3.86 9.57
N THR A 56 11.32 3.01 8.54
CA THR A 56 11.92 1.67 8.60
C THR A 56 13.28 1.58 7.91
N GLY A 57 13.57 2.48 6.97
CA GLY A 57 14.73 2.38 6.08
C GLY A 57 14.59 1.26 5.02
N LEU A 58 13.45 0.59 4.94
CA LEU A 58 13.18 -0.51 4.03
C LEU A 58 12.39 -0.03 2.80
N PRO A 59 12.48 -0.75 1.67
CA PRO A 59 11.53 -0.57 0.57
C PRO A 59 10.10 -0.79 1.07
N ALA A 60 9.18 0.08 0.65
CA ALA A 60 7.78 0.01 1.04
C ALA A 60 6.86 0.10 -0.18
N ILE A 61 5.80 -0.70 -0.16
CA ILE A 61 4.71 -0.67 -1.14
C ILE A 61 3.45 -0.28 -0.37
N ALA A 62 2.65 0.60 -0.95
CA ALA A 62 1.34 0.96 -0.43
C ALA A 62 0.33 1.05 -1.58
N ASP A 63 -0.94 0.93 -1.22
CA ASP A 63 -2.07 1.00 -2.13
C ASP A 63 -3.17 1.83 -1.44
N ASP A 64 -3.85 2.65 -2.23
CA ASP A 64 -4.95 3.47 -1.77
C ASP A 64 -6.13 3.32 -2.73
N SER A 65 -7.28 2.98 -2.18
CA SER A 65 -8.46 2.60 -2.95
C SER A 65 -9.72 3.19 -2.34
N GLY A 66 -10.72 3.41 -3.20
CA GLY A 66 -11.99 3.99 -2.80
C GLY A 66 -13.04 3.81 -3.89
N LEU A 67 -14.26 4.25 -3.58
CA LEU A 67 -15.39 4.18 -4.50
C LEU A 67 -15.60 5.52 -5.18
N ILE A 68 -15.53 5.55 -6.51
CA ILE A 68 -15.94 6.69 -7.33
C ILE A 68 -17.34 6.42 -7.85
N VAL A 69 -18.27 7.36 -7.63
CA VAL A 69 -19.63 7.31 -8.18
C VAL A 69 -19.89 8.53 -9.06
N ASP A 70 -19.95 8.32 -10.37
CA ASP A 70 -20.09 9.39 -11.37
C ASP A 70 -21.31 10.29 -11.10
N VAL A 71 -22.48 9.71 -10.81
CA VAL A 71 -23.72 10.46 -10.55
C VAL A 71 -23.69 11.27 -9.25
N MET A 72 -22.74 10.96 -8.35
CA MET A 72 -22.52 11.68 -7.10
C MET A 72 -21.35 12.67 -7.20
N GLY A 73 -20.89 12.99 -8.41
CA GLY A 73 -19.72 13.85 -8.61
C GLY A 73 -18.45 13.23 -8.04
N ASN A 74 -18.27 11.93 -8.25
CA ASN A 74 -17.14 11.10 -7.80
C ASN A 74 -17.09 10.77 -6.30
N ALA A 75 -18.01 11.29 -5.48
CA ALA A 75 -18.13 10.90 -4.08
C ALA A 75 -18.55 9.42 -3.92
N PRO A 76 -18.20 8.72 -2.82
CA PRO A 76 -17.46 9.17 -1.63
C PRO A 76 -15.93 9.11 -1.82
N GLY A 77 -15.44 9.03 -3.05
CA GLY A 77 -14.02 9.10 -3.34
C GLY A 77 -13.36 10.27 -2.61
N ILE A 78 -12.09 10.09 -2.30
CA ILE A 78 -11.26 11.08 -1.62
C ILE A 78 -10.76 12.12 -2.60
#